data_AF-A0A938E527-F1
#
_entry.id   AF-A0A938E527-F1
#
_cell.length_a   1.000
_cell.length_b   1.000
_cell.length_c   1.000
_cell.angle_alpha   90.00
_cell.angle_beta   90.00
_cell.angle_gamma   90.00
#
_symmetry.space_group_name_H-M   'P 1'
#
loop_
_entity.id
_entity.type
_entity.pdbx_description
1 polymer ?
#
loop_
_entity_poly.entity_id
_entity_poly.type
_entity_poly.pdbx_seq_one_letter_code
_entity_poly.pdbx_strand_id
1 'polypeptide(L)'
;TERARSGAPRPEPAPNPTMHPFRGEGPYFAVVLVPGTLDTKGGPEIDPEARVVGLDGEPIPGLYGAGNCVASPAGQAYWAGGTTLGLAVTFGWIAGRNAAARVT
;
A
#
# COMPACT_ATOMS: atom_id res chain seq x y z
N THR A 1 15.49 -1.24 23.26
CA THR A 1 14.09 -1.51 22.87
C THR A 1 13.20 -0.27 22.89
N GLU A 2 13.44 0.74 23.74
CA GLU A 2 12.70 2.03 23.70
C GLU A 2 13.00 2.97 22.52
N ARG A 3 13.95 2.61 21.64
CA ARG A 3 14.43 3.48 20.57
C ARG A 3 13.82 3.21 19.20
N ALA A 4 12.91 2.23 19.08
CA ALA A 4 12.14 2.05 17.85
C ALA A 4 11.20 3.26 17.69
N ARG A 5 11.55 4.19 16.80
CA ARG A 5 10.81 5.43 16.56
C ARG A 5 10.54 5.55 15.05
N SER A 6 9.27 5.59 14.66
CA SER A 6 8.83 6.08 13.35
C SER A 6 8.47 7.55 13.48
N GLY A 7 8.94 8.41 12.57
CA GLY A 7 8.61 9.84 12.53
C GLY A 7 9.65 10.78 13.14
N ALA A 8 9.28 12.06 13.28
CA ALA A 8 10.18 13.13 13.72
C ALA A 8 10.69 12.93 15.17
N PRO A 9 11.85 13.53 15.53
CA PRO A 9 12.36 13.49 16.90
C PRO A 9 11.32 14.01 17.89
N ARG A 10 11.07 13.24 18.95
CA ARG A 10 10.15 13.64 20.03
C ARG A 10 10.91 14.40 21.11
N PRO A 11 10.31 15.45 21.71
CA PRO A 11 10.92 16.14 22.85
C PRO A 11 11.12 15.16 24.02
N GLU A 12 12.25 15.24 24.70
CA GLU A 12 12.54 14.43 25.89
C GLU A 12 12.16 15.18 27.18
N PRO A 13 11.68 14.48 28.23
CA PRO A 13 11.40 13.05 28.31
C PRO A 13 9.94 12.74 27.94
N ALA A 14 9.69 12.12 26.78
CA ALA A 14 8.37 11.62 26.41
C ALA A 14 8.41 10.10 26.22
N PRO A 15 7.59 9.31 26.96
CA PRO A 15 7.54 7.85 26.81
C PRO A 15 7.10 7.45 25.40
N ASN A 16 7.43 6.23 24.95
CA ASN A 16 6.99 5.75 23.64
C ASN A 16 5.49 5.39 23.67
N PRO A 17 4.61 6.09 22.92
CA PRO A 17 3.17 5.84 22.99
C PRO A 17 2.74 4.47 22.46
N THR A 18 3.62 3.75 21.74
CA THR A 18 3.33 2.41 21.22
C THR A 18 3.93 1.28 22.07
N MET A 19 4.64 1.61 23.16
CA MET A 19 5.22 0.62 24.05
C MET A 19 4.62 0.73 25.45
N HIS A 20 4.04 -0.37 25.92
CA HIS A 20 3.46 -0.49 27.25
C HIS A 20 4.09 -1.67 27.98
N PRO A 21 4.21 -1.62 29.33
CA PRO A 21 4.67 -2.76 30.10
C PRO A 21 3.70 -3.94 29.94
N PHE A 22 4.23 -5.16 30.05
CA PHE A 22 3.39 -6.34 30.19
C PHE A 22 2.55 -6.24 31.47
N ARG A 23 1.37 -6.87 31.46
CA ARG A 23 0.55 -7.00 32.67
C ARG A 23 1.31 -7.79 33.74
N GLY A 24 1.19 -7.36 35.00
CA GLY A 24 1.86 -7.99 36.14
C GLY A 24 1.43 -9.44 36.40
N GLU A 25 0.23 -9.81 35.95
CA GLU A 25 -0.30 -11.17 36.02
C GLU A 25 -0.95 -11.55 34.69
N GLY A 26 -1.04 -12.85 34.41
CA GLY A 26 -1.56 -13.38 33.15
C GLY A 26 -3.07 -13.16 32.91
N PRO A 27 -3.62 -13.75 31.83
CA PRO A 27 -2.94 -14.66 30.91
C PRO A 27 -1.96 -13.95 29.97
N TYR A 28 -0.84 -14.61 29.68
CA TYR A 28 0.09 -14.21 28.63
C TYR A 28 -0.25 -14.92 27.33
N PHE A 29 0.02 -14.27 26.20
CA PHE A 29 -0.22 -14.80 24.86
C PHE A 29 1.09 -14.87 24.09
N ALA A 30 1.27 -15.92 23.29
CA ALA A 30 2.41 -16.09 22.40
C ALA A 30 1.91 -16.49 21.01
N VAL A 31 2.60 -16.00 19.98
CA VAL A 31 2.36 -16.38 18.58
C VAL A 31 3.69 -16.73 17.94
N VAL A 32 3.69 -17.75 17.08
CA VAL A 32 4.85 -18.07 16.24
C VAL A 32 4.80 -17.18 15.01
N LEU A 33 5.84 -16.38 14.81
CA LEU A 33 5.96 -15.50 13.64
C LEU A 33 6.93 -16.13 12.64
N VAL A 34 6.46 -16.29 11.39
CA VAL A 34 7.27 -16.77 10.27
C VAL A 34 7.12 -15.83 9.06
N PRO A 35 8.11 -15.76 8.16
CA PRO A 35 7.97 -15.02 6.92
C PRO A 35 6.85 -15.58 6.04
N GLY A 36 6.08 -14.69 5.41
CA GLY A 36 5.04 -15.02 4.44
C GLY A 36 4.99 -13.97 3.34
N THR A 37 4.42 -14.33 2.19
CA THR A 37 4.15 -13.40 1.09
C THR A 37 2.79 -12.75 1.29
N LEU A 38 2.73 -11.41 1.21
CA LEU A 38 1.50 -10.65 1.40
C LEU A 38 0.65 -10.58 0.13
N ASP A 39 1.27 -10.14 -0.97
CA ASP A 39 0.63 -9.94 -2.27
C ASP A 39 1.66 -9.93 -3.41
N THR A 40 1.16 -9.79 -4.63
CA THR A 40 1.96 -9.52 -5.82
C THR A 40 1.90 -8.03 -6.17
N LYS A 41 3.02 -7.50 -6.65
CA LYS A 41 3.18 -6.09 -7.06
C LYS A 41 3.31 -5.88 -8.57
N GLY A 42 3.33 -6.97 -9.34
CA GLY A 42 3.47 -6.95 -10.80
C GLY A 42 2.13 -6.92 -11.51
N GLY A 43 2.17 -6.73 -12.82
CA GLY A 43 1.00 -6.66 -13.69
C GLY A 43 1.29 -5.77 -14.90
N PRO A 44 0.28 -5.49 -15.74
CA PRO A 44 0.36 -4.47 -16.78
C PRO A 44 0.69 -3.09 -16.19
N GLU A 45 1.50 -2.32 -16.91
CA GLU A 45 1.76 -0.92 -16.58
C GLU A 45 0.51 -0.07 -16.79
N ILE A 46 0.34 0.94 -15.94
CA ILE A 46 -0.69 1.95 -16.08
C ILE A 46 -0.08 3.34 -16.05
N ASP A 47 -0.72 4.27 -16.76
CA ASP A 47 -0.40 5.69 -16.70
C ASP A 47 -1.11 6.39 -15.52
N PRO A 48 -0.88 7.70 -15.29
CA PRO A 48 -1.55 8.46 -14.22
C PRO A 48 -3.08 8.51 -14.33
N GLU A 49 -3.64 8.24 -15.51
CA GLU A 49 -5.08 8.16 -15.77
C GLU A 49 -5.64 6.74 -15.58
N ALA A 50 -4.83 5.83 -15.03
CA ALA A 50 -5.15 4.43 -14.79
C ALA A 50 -5.47 3.61 -16.05
N ARG A 51 -5.02 4.08 -17.23
CA ARG A 51 -5.15 3.34 -18.49
C ARG A 51 -4.02 2.32 -18.59
N VAL A 52 -4.33 1.11 -19.02
CA VAL A 52 -3.31 0.08 -19.27
C VAL A 52 -2.47 0.48 -20.48
N VAL A 53 -1.15 0.45 -20.32
CA VAL A 53 -0.19 0.80 -21.36
C VAL A 53 0.19 -0.46 -22.16
N GLY A 54 0.10 -0.35 -23.49
CA GLY A 54 0.48 -1.39 -24.44
C GLY A 54 2.00 -1.55 -24.56
N LEU A 55 2.42 -2.59 -25.28
CA LEU A 55 3.86 -2.85 -25.53
C LEU A 55 4.52 -1.79 -26.43
N ASP A 56 3.72 -1.01 -27.14
CA ASP A 56 4.12 0.15 -27.94
C ASP A 56 4.27 1.43 -27.10
N GLY A 57 3.97 1.38 -25.80
CA GLY A 57 3.98 2.53 -24.90
C GLY A 57 2.70 3.37 -24.97
N GLU A 58 1.71 2.98 -25.77
CA GLU A 58 0.46 3.72 -25.93
C GLU A 58 -0.66 3.15 -25.04
N PRO A 59 -1.54 4.00 -24.48
CA PRO A 59 -2.68 3.51 -23.71
C PRO A 59 -3.64 2.67 -24.56
N ILE A 60 -3.98 1.47 -24.06
CA ILE A 60 -4.96 0.58 -24.71
C ILE A 60 -6.36 1.21 -24.57
N PRO A 61 -7.05 1.54 -25.68
CA PRO A 61 -8.26 2.35 -25.61
C PRO A 61 -9.41 1.62 -24.89
N GLY A 62 -9.72 2.04 -23.66
CA GLY A 62 -10.84 1.52 -22.86
C GLY A 62 -10.49 0.45 -21.85
N LEU A 63 -9.20 0.13 -21.75
CA LEU A 63 -8.70 -0.78 -20.76
C LEU A 63 -8.09 0.02 -19.61
N TYR A 64 -8.66 -0.14 -18.43
CA TYR A 64 -8.20 0.51 -17.20
C TYR A 64 -7.85 -0.55 -16.16
N GLY A 65 -6.94 -0.22 -15.25
CA GLY A 65 -6.50 -1.14 -14.20
C GLY A 65 -6.24 -0.44 -12.88
N ALA A 66 -6.42 -1.16 -11.77
CA ALA A 66 -6.20 -0.64 -10.43
C ALA A 66 -5.93 -1.76 -9.41
N GLY A 67 -5.21 -1.44 -8.34
CA GLY A 67 -4.90 -2.39 -7.27
C GLY A 67 -3.87 -3.44 -7.69
N ASN A 68 -3.99 -4.66 -7.15
CA ASN A 68 -2.95 -5.69 -7.31
C ASN A 68 -2.97 -6.41 -8.67
N CYS A 69 -3.89 -6.03 -9.58
CA CYS A 69 -3.91 -6.54 -10.95
C CYS A 69 -3.08 -5.72 -11.93
N VAL A 70 -2.42 -4.64 -11.47
CA VAL A 70 -1.52 -3.80 -12.26
C VAL A 70 -0.14 -3.73 -11.63
N ALA A 71 0.86 -3.33 -12.41
CA ALA A 71 2.16 -2.96 -11.87
C ALA A 71 1.97 -1.85 -10.82
N SER A 72 2.43 -2.09 -9.60
CA SER A 72 2.20 -1.17 -8.50
C SER A 72 2.89 0.18 -8.75
N PRO A 73 2.18 1.31 -8.60
CA PRO A 73 2.77 2.65 -8.66
C PRO A 73 3.94 2.89 -7.70
N ALA A 74 4.01 2.13 -6.59
CA ALA A 74 5.14 2.18 -5.65
C ALA A 74 6.42 1.44 -6.14
N GLY A 75 6.43 0.92 -7.37
CA GLY A 75 7.58 0.23 -7.95
C GLY A 75 8.05 -0.97 -7.11
N GLN A 76 9.36 -1.07 -6.88
CA GLN A 76 9.98 -2.17 -6.13
C GLN A 76 9.92 -2.00 -4.60
N ALA A 77 9.26 -0.95 -4.10
CA ALA A 77 9.26 -0.61 -2.68
C ALA A 77 7.88 -0.79 -2.02
N TYR A 78 7.91 -1.12 -0.72
CA TYR A 78 6.74 -1.05 0.15
C TYR A 78 6.87 0.21 1.02
N TRP A 79 6.24 1.31 0.59
CA TRP A 79 6.44 2.63 1.19
C TRP A 79 5.95 2.72 2.63
N ALA A 80 4.79 2.13 2.94
CA ALA A 80 4.23 2.10 4.28
C ALA A 80 3.18 0.97 4.43
N GLY A 81 2.88 0.63 5.69
CA GLY A 81 1.70 -0.16 6.01
C GLY A 81 0.44 0.49 5.45
N GLY A 82 -0.30 -0.24 4.60
CA GLY A 82 -1.54 0.25 3.98
C GLY A 82 -1.38 0.81 2.57
N THR A 83 -0.16 0.93 2.02
CA THR A 83 0.06 1.40 0.65
C THR A 83 -0.69 0.56 -0.39
N THR A 84 -0.80 -0.77 -0.22
CA THR A 84 -1.57 -1.65 -1.10
C THR A 84 -3.02 -1.17 -1.25
N LEU A 85 -3.73 -0.97 -0.13
CA LEU A 85 -5.12 -0.51 -0.14
C LEU A 85 -5.25 0.94 -0.60
N GLY A 86 -4.35 1.81 -0.14
CA GLY A 86 -4.36 3.22 -0.50
C GLY A 86 -4.23 3.42 -2.03
N LEU A 87 -3.30 2.71 -2.66
CA LEU A 87 -3.14 2.77 -4.12
C LEU A 87 -4.32 2.12 -4.84
N ALA A 88 -4.83 0.99 -4.35
CA ALA A 88 -5.98 0.32 -4.96
C ALA A 88 -7.23 1.21 -4.98
N VAL A 89 -7.56 1.87 -3.86
CA VAL A 89 -8.72 2.78 -3.78
C VAL A 89 -8.50 4.02 -4.63
N THR A 90 -7.29 4.60 -4.61
CA THR A 90 -6.97 5.81 -5.37
C THR A 90 -7.06 5.56 -6.87
N PHE A 91 -6.35 4.56 -7.39
CA PHE A 91 -6.38 4.24 -8.82
C PHE A 91 -7.72 3.62 -9.24
N GLY A 92 -8.42 2.93 -8.34
CA GLY A 92 -9.78 2.45 -8.60
C GLY A 92 -10.76 3.60 -8.85
N TRP A 93 -10.65 4.68 -8.07
CA TRP A 93 -11.43 5.90 -8.28
C TRP A 93 -11.08 6.58 -9.61
N ILE A 94 -9.77 6.72 -9.92
CA ILE A 94 -9.30 7.31 -11.19
C ILE A 94 -9.80 6.50 -12.38
N ALA A 95 -9.59 5.18 -12.36
CA ALA A 95 -10.03 4.25 -13.41
C ALA A 95 -11.53 4.34 -13.63
N GLY A 96 -12.33 4.26 -12.56
CA GLY A 96 -13.79 4.33 -12.64
C GLY A 96 -14.28 5.65 -13.22
N ARG A 97 -13.71 6.78 -12.79
CA ARG A 97 -14.06 8.12 -13.30
C ARG A 97 -13.72 8.25 -14.79
N ASN A 98 -12.54 7.81 -15.21
CA ASN A 98 -12.10 7.93 -16.60
C ASN A 98 -12.85 6.96 -17.53
N ALA A 99 -13.12 5.75 -17.06
CA ALA A 99 -13.94 4.79 -17.79
C ALA A 99 -15.36 5.33 -18.02
N ALA A 100 -15.98 5.92 -16.99
CA ALA A 100 -17.31 6.52 -17.10
C ALA A 100 -17.35 7.74 -18.05
N ALA A 101 -16.35 8.63 -17.97
CA ALA A 101 -16.26 9.82 -18.83
C ALA A 101 -16.07 9.49 -20.33
N ARG A 102 -15.65 8.27 -20.65
CA ARG A 102 -15.47 7.81 -22.04
C ARG A 102 -16.76 7.36 -22.72
N VAL A 103 -17.83 7.11 -21.95
CA VAL A 103 -19.12 6.60 -22.45
C VAL A 103 -20.05 7.74 -22.91
N THR A 104 -19.63 8.99 -22.79
CA THR A 104 -20.32 10.20 -23.27
C THR A 104 -19.55 10.85 -24.40
#